data_AF-A0A858AR47-F1
#
_entry.id   AF-A0A858AR47-F1
#
_cell.length_a   1.000
_cell.length_b   1.000
_cell.length_c   1.000
_cell.angle_alpha   90.00
_cell.angle_beta   90.00
_cell.angle_gamma   90.00
#
_symmetry.space_group_name_H-M   'P 1'
#
loop_
_entity.id
_entity.type
_entity.pdbx_description
1 polymer ?
#
loop_
_entity_poly.entity_id
_entity_poly.type
_entity_poly.pdbx_seq_one_letter_code
_entity_poly.pdbx_strand_id
1 'polypeptide(L)' 'MDKLNLKIEKIKDLIKLIENPKIELNDSINHYKEVEKLISEVSLELQTIEGEVKKVVNGEKVEFYKEV' A
#
# COMPACT_ATOMS: atom_id res chain seq x y z
N MET A 1 -4.16 -14.21 -4.52
CA MET A 1 -4.10 -12.78 -4.90
C MET A 1 -3.11 -12.12 -3.96
N ASP A 2 -2.05 -11.49 -4.45
CA ASP A 2 -0.95 -10.99 -3.61
C ASP A 2 -1.44 -9.89 -2.65
N LYS A 3 -0.94 -9.89 -1.41
CA LYS A 3 -1.33 -8.95 -0.35
C LYS A 3 -1.15 -7.47 -0.75
N LEU A 4 -0.05 -7.15 -1.43
CA LEU A 4 0.21 -5.80 -1.95
C LEU A 4 -0.83 -5.38 -3.00
N ASN A 5 -1.15 -6.27 -3.94
CA ASN A 5 -2.14 -6.02 -4.98
C ASN A 5 -3.53 -5.78 -4.37
N LEU A 6 -3.91 -6.51 -3.32
CA LEU A 6 -5.15 -6.26 -2.59
C LEU A 6 -5.19 -4.87 -1.94
N LYS A 7 -4.07 -4.40 -1.37
CA LYS A 7 -3.99 -3.03 -0.81
C LYS A 7 -4.15 -1.98 -1.90
N ILE A 8 -3.52 -2.18 -3.06
CA ILE A 8 -3.62 -1.27 -4.21
C ILE A 8 -5.05 -1.20 -4.75
N GLU A 9 -5.72 -2.34 -4.92
CA GLU A 9 -7.12 -2.35 -5.36
C GLU A 9 -8.04 -1.67 -4.33
N LYS A 10 -7.81 -1.91 -3.04
CA LYS A 10 -8.55 -1.23 -1.98
C LYS A 10 -8.39 0.29 -2.02
N ILE A 11 -7.17 0.80 -2.27
CA ILE A 11 -6.92 2.24 -2.45
C ILE A 11 -7.77 2.77 -3.62
N LYS A 12 -7.78 2.09 -4.78
CA LYS A 12 -8.56 2.51 -5.95
C LYS A 12 -10.05 2.56 -5.65
N ASP A 13 -10.57 1.59 -4.90
CA ASP A 13 -11.99 1.56 -4.55
C ASP A 13 -12.36 2.66 -3.55
N LEU A 14 -11.51 2.96 -2.57
CA LEU A 14 -11.72 4.09 -1.66
C LEU A 14 -11.69 5.43 -2.38
N ILE A 15 -10.82 5.61 -3.38
CA ILE A 15 -10.79 6.83 -4.21
C ILE A 15 -12.12 7.03 -4.92
N LYS A 16 -12.71 5.97 -5.51
CA LYS A 16 -14.05 6.06 -6.14
C LYS A 16 -15.14 6.48 -5.16
N LEU A 17 -15.05 6.07 -3.89
CA LEU A 17 -15.98 6.50 -2.85
C LEU A 17 -15.81 7.98 -2.51
N ILE A 18 -14.57 8.46 -2.41
CA ILE A 18 -14.25 9.88 -2.16
C ILE A 18 -14.73 10.78 -3.31
N GLU A 19 -14.56 10.34 -4.55
CA GLU A 19 -14.97 11.09 -5.74
C GLU A 19 -16.51 11.11 -5.94
N ASN A 20 -17.26 10.31 -5.18
CA ASN A 20 -18.71 10.30 -5.26
C ASN A 20 -19.30 11.61 -4.70
N PRO A 21 -19.96 12.45 -5.51
CA PRO A 21 -20.49 13.74 -5.04
C PRO A 21 -21.62 13.63 -4.01
N LYS A 22 -22.14 12.42 -3.76
CA LYS A 22 -23.19 12.15 -2.78
C LYS A 22 -22.66 11.65 -1.43
N ILE A 23 -21.36 11.46 -1.29
CA ILE A 23 -20.78 10.99 -0.03
C ILE A 23 -20.91 12.05 1.07
N GLU A 24 -21.15 11.64 2.30
CA GLU A 24 -21.09 12.55 3.44
C GLU A 24 -19.65 13.00 3.69
N LEU A 25 -19.47 14.27 4.08
CA LEU A 25 -18.13 14.85 4.30
C LEU A 25 -17.30 14.04 5.31
N ASN A 26 -17.92 13.57 6.39
CA ASN A 26 -17.23 12.76 7.40
C ASN A 26 -16.75 11.43 6.84
N ASP A 27 -17.57 10.76 6.01
CA ASP A 27 -17.18 9.51 5.35
C ASP A 27 -16.07 9.75 4.33
N SER A 28 -16.14 10.84 3.56
CA SER A 28 -15.05 11.25 2.67
C SER A 28 -13.74 11.47 3.42
N ILE A 29 -13.76 12.13 4.59
CA ILE A 29 -12.58 12.34 5.43
C ILE A 29 -12.05 11.01 5.97
N ASN A 30 -12.93 10.10 6.39
CA ASN A 30 -12.55 8.79 6.92
C ASN A 30 -11.88 7.93 5.83
N HIS A 31 -12.46 7.88 4.62
CA HIS A 31 -11.87 7.18 3.49
C HIS A 31 -10.53 7.79 3.07
N TYR A 32 -10.41 9.11 3.08
CA TYR A 32 -9.15 9.78 2.77
C TYR A 32 -8.04 9.38 3.75
N LYS A 33 -8.31 9.40 5.06
CA LYS A 33 -7.36 8.93 6.09
C LYS A 33 -6.97 7.46 5.90
N GLU A 34 -7.92 6.62 5.52
CA GLU A 34 -7.66 5.21 5.23
C GLU A 34 -6.76 5.04 4.00
N VAL A 35 -7.00 5.81 2.94
CA VAL A 35 -6.14 5.86 1.74
C VAL A 35 -4.72 6.30 2.11
N GLU A 36 -4.55 7.37 2.89
CA GLU A 36 -3.23 7.82 3.34
C GLU A 36 -2.48 6.72 4.10
N LYS A 37 -3.17 6.03 5.02
CA LYS A 37 -2.60 4.91 5.76
C LYS A 37 -2.15 3.79 4.82
N LEU A 38 -3.01 3.36 3.90
CA LEU A 38 -2.71 2.27 2.96
C LEU A 38 -1.55 2.63 2.03
N ILE A 39 -1.47 3.87 1.53
CA ILE A 39 -0.35 4.36 0.71
C ILE A 39 0.96 4.30 1.50
N SER A 40 0.95 4.68 2.78
CA SER A 40 2.12 4.61 3.65
C SER A 40 2.61 3.16 3.81
N GLU A 41 1.69 2.22 4.08
CA GLU A 41 2.02 0.79 4.18
C GLU A 41 2.58 0.23 2.87
N VAL A 42 1.95 0.52 1.73
CA VAL A 42 2.40 0.08 0.40
C VAL A 42 3.79 0.66 0.08
N SER A 43 4.03 1.93 0.42
CA SER A 43 5.33 2.57 0.20
C SER A 43 6.44 1.91 1.00
N LEU A 44 6.17 1.56 2.27
CA LEU A 44 7.12 0.83 3.12
C LEU A 44 7.43 -0.56 2.54
N GLU A 45 6.41 -1.32 2.14
CA GLU A 45 6.60 -2.64 1.52
C GLU A 45 7.44 -2.56 0.23
N LEU A 46 7.17 -1.57 -0.63
CA LEU A 46 7.96 -1.34 -1.84
C LEU A 46 9.40 -0.93 -1.53
N GLN A 47 9.64 -0.09 -0.52
CA GLN A 47 10.99 0.28 -0.08
C GLN A 47 11.76 -0.94 0.44
N THR A 48 11.10 -1.82 1.19
CA THR A 48 11.69 -3.09 1.62
C THR A 48 12.09 -3.94 0.43
N ILE A 49 11.19 -4.11 -0.56
CA ILE A 49 11.49 -4.86 -1.78
C ILE A 49 12.67 -4.23 -2.53
N GLU A 50 12.68 -2.90 -2.69
CA GLU A 50 13.78 -2.17 -3.34
C GLU A 50 15.11 -2.38 -2.62
N GLY A 51 15.11 -2.35 -1.28
CA GLY A 51 16.27 -2.63 -0.45
C GLY A 51 16.81 -4.05 -0.65
N GLU A 52 15.93 -5.05 -0.66
CA GLU A 52 16.32 -6.44 -0.91
C GLU A 52 16.85 -6.63 -2.34
N VAL A 53 16.27 -5.98 -3.34
CA VAL A 53 16.79 -6.01 -4.72
C VAL A 53 18.19 -5.39 -4.80
N LYS A 54 18.44 -4.26 -4.12
CA LYS A 54 19.77 -3.63 -4.06
C LYS A 54 20.81 -4.56 -3.42
N LYS A 55 20.44 -5.28 -2.35
CA LYS A 55 21.31 -6.29 -1.73
C LYS A 55 21.70 -7.37 -2.74
N VAL A 56 20.74 -7.93 -3.50
CA VAL A 56 21.02 -8.92 -4.56
C VAL A 56 22.01 -8.38 -5.58
N VAL A 57 21.77 -7.16 -6.09
CA VAL A 57 22.62 -6.53 -7.12
C VAL A 57 24.06 -6.34 -6.61
N ASN A 58 24.22 -6.04 -5.32
CA ASN A 58 25.52 -5.86 -4.67
C ASN A 58 26.18 -7.19 -4.23
N GLY A 59 25.53 -8.34 -4.47
CA GLY A 59 26.02 -9.65 -4.02
C GLY A 59 25.88 -9.91 -2.51
N GLU A 60 25.03 -9.14 -1.83
CA GLU A 60 24.75 -9.25 -0.40
C GLU A 60 23.66 -10.33 -0.13
N LYS A 61 23.62 -10.86 1.10
CA LYS A 61 22.57 -11.81 1.51
C LYS A 61 21.22 -11.09 1.67
N VAL A 62 20.19 -11.69 1.07
CA VAL A 62 18.80 -11.22 1.12
C VAL A 62 18.07 -11.92 2.26
N GLU A 63 17.28 -11.18 3.02
CA GLU A 63 16.36 -11.74 4.00
C GLU A 63 14.93 -11.57 3.47
N PHE A 64 14.51 -12.49 2.59
CA PHE A 64 13.10 -12.56 2.25
C PHE A 64 12.32 -12.94 3.51
N TYR A 65 11.34 -12.10 3.86
CA TYR A 65 10.40 -12.31 4.95
C TYR A 65 9.99 -13.78 5.00
N LYS A 66 10.46 -14.50 6.02
CA LYS A 66 9.85 -15.78 6.39
C LYS A 66 8.42 -15.46 6.80
N GLU A 67 7.46 -16.04 6.09
CA GLU A 67 6.06 -16.06 6.52
C GLU A 67 6.02 -16.52 7.99
N VAL A 68 5.50 -15.64 8.85
CA VAL A 68 5.01 -15.98 10.19
C VAL A 68 3.50 -16.12 10.10
#